data_AF-A0A0B1R1T9-F1
#
_entry.id   AF-A0A0B1R1T9-F1
#
_cell.length_a   1.000
_cell.length_b   1.000
_cell.length_c   1.000
_cell.angle_alpha   90.00
_cell.angle_beta   90.00
_cell.angle_gamma   90.00
#
_symmetry.space_group_name_H-M   'P 1'
#
loop_
_entity.id
_entity.type
_entity.pdbx_description
1 polymer ?
#
loop_
_entity_poly.entity_id
_entity_poly.type
_entity_poly.pdbx_seq_one_letter_code
_entity_poly.pdbx_strand_id
1 'polypeptide(L)'
;MKENGFNLEFYVVEIRKTAAAHQLGLGLSEAKKQVDSTIQDMRLNLGNDKSYQARQWCTLLDALKAYNRNTVDARWAKVINHANFRIKSRLHTAIYYRKRLSGSR
;
A
#
# COMPACT_ATOMS: atom_id res chain seq x y z
N MET A 1 -12.30 -18.11 -16.26
CA MET A 1 -11.89 -16.69 -16.33
C MET A 1 -10.48 -16.62 -15.75
N LYS A 2 -9.49 -16.13 -16.50
CA LYS A 2 -8.11 -16.07 -16.00
C LYS A 2 -8.09 -15.17 -14.76
N GLU A 3 -7.83 -15.74 -13.59
CA GLU A 3 -7.41 -14.99 -12.42
C GLU A 3 -6.16 -14.23 -12.85
N ASN A 4 -6.27 -12.92 -13.10
CA ASN A 4 -5.10 -12.09 -13.31
C ASN A 4 -4.21 -12.32 -12.09
N GLY A 5 -2.98 -12.81 -12.32
CA GLY A 5 -1.97 -13.19 -11.32
C GLY A 5 -1.44 -12.03 -10.46
N PHE A 6 -2.34 -11.15 -10.02
CA PHE A 6 -2.10 -10.09 -9.08
C PHE A 6 -1.97 -10.71 -7.68
N ASN A 7 -0.74 -10.78 -7.19
CA ASN A 7 -0.44 -11.32 -5.88
C ASN A 7 -0.33 -10.18 -4.85
N LEU A 8 -1.41 -9.94 -4.10
CA LEU A 8 -1.40 -8.92 -3.04
C LEU A 8 -0.41 -9.25 -1.92
N GLU A 9 -0.22 -10.53 -1.62
CA GLU A 9 0.68 -10.98 -0.56
C GLU A 9 2.13 -10.64 -0.87
N PHE A 10 2.52 -10.65 -2.15
CA PHE A 10 3.83 -10.16 -2.58
C PHE A 10 4.08 -8.72 -2.09
N TYR A 11 3.12 -7.82 -2.31
CA TYR A 11 3.25 -6.42 -1.88
C TYR A 11 3.25 -6.24 -0.36
N VAL A 12 2.47 -7.06 0.36
CA VAL A 12 2.52 -7.10 1.84
C VAL A 12 3.91 -7.50 2.32
N VAL A 13 4.46 -8.57 1.75
CA VAL A 13 5.78 -9.10 2.10
C VAL A 13 6.88 -8.09 1.79
N GLU A 14 6.86 -7.43 0.62
CA GLU A 14 7.88 -6.44 0.27
C GLU A 14 7.88 -5.25 1.23
N ILE A 15 6.70 -4.72 1.59
CA ILE A 15 6.61 -3.63 2.57
C ILE A 15 7.15 -4.06 3.94
N ARG A 16 6.88 -5.30 4.37
CA ARG A 16 7.40 -5.86 5.63
C ARG A 16 8.91 -6.05 5.58
N LYS A 17 9.47 -6.52 4.46
CA LYS A 17 10.92 -6.64 4.27
C LYS A 17 11.61 -5.28 4.36
N THR A 18 11.04 -4.24 3.76
CA THR A 18 11.56 -2.87 3.89
C THR A 18 11.51 -2.37 5.33
N ALA A 19 10.44 -2.68 6.08
CA ALA A 19 10.35 -2.35 7.51
C ALA A 19 11.42 -3.09 8.32
N ALA A 20 11.64 -4.39 8.07
CA ALA A 20 12.70 -5.16 8.69
C ALA A 20 14.09 -4.60 8.36
N ALA A 21 14.35 -4.25 7.10
CA ALA A 21 15.61 -3.65 6.68
C ALA A 21 15.87 -2.31 7.41
N HIS A 22 14.85 -1.47 7.58
CA HIS A 22 14.96 -0.23 8.37
C HIS A 22 15.26 -0.51 9.85
N GLN A 23 14.61 -1.52 10.42
CA GLN A 23 14.90 -1.95 11.79
C GLN A 23 16.38 -2.36 11.95
N LEU A 24 16.93 -3.06 10.96
CA LEU A 24 18.33 -3.51 10.90
C LEU A 24 19.36 -2.43 10.51
N GLY A 25 18.92 -1.20 10.21
CA GLY A 25 19.82 -0.06 9.99
C GLY A 25 19.76 0.58 8.60
N LEU A 26 18.88 0.14 7.70
CA LEU A 26 18.59 0.89 6.47
C LEU A 26 18.12 2.31 6.83
N GLY A 27 18.55 3.33 6.11
CA GLY A 27 18.11 4.71 6.37
C GLY A 27 16.60 4.88 6.17
N LEU A 28 15.94 5.67 7.03
CA LEU A 28 14.48 5.90 6.96
C LEU A 28 14.06 6.49 5.60
N SER A 29 14.85 7.42 5.05
CA SER A 29 14.58 8.02 3.73
C SER A 29 14.57 6.96 2.64
N GLU A 30 15.53 6.03 2.68
CA GLU A 30 15.63 4.95 1.70
C GLU A 30 14.49 3.94 1.85
N ALA A 31 14.17 3.56 3.08
CA ALA A 31 13.02 2.70 3.36
C ALA A 31 11.69 3.31 2.83
N LYS A 32 11.50 4.62 2.99
CA LYS A 32 10.31 5.32 2.45
C LYS A 32 10.27 5.30 0.93
N LYS A 33 11.42 5.51 0.26
CA LYS A 33 11.52 5.43 -1.20
C LYS A 33 11.19 4.03 -1.72
N GLN A 34 11.69 2.98 -1.06
CA GLN A 34 11.36 1.60 -1.42
C GLN A 34 9.86 1.32 -1.27
N VAL A 35 9.24 1.71 -0.15
CA VAL A 35 7.77 1.60 0.02
C VAL A 35 7.02 2.33 -1.09
N ASP A 36 7.43 3.56 -1.42
CA ASP A 36 6.80 4.33 -2.49
C ASP A 36 6.92 3.65 -3.86
N SER A 37 8.08 3.04 -4.14
CA SER A 37 8.32 2.24 -5.35
C SER A 37 7.42 1.01 -5.39
N THR A 38 7.34 0.23 -4.30
CA THR A 38 6.46 -0.95 -4.19
C THR A 38 4.98 -0.60 -4.41
N ILE A 39 4.51 0.51 -3.81
CA ILE A 39 3.13 0.99 -4.01
C ILE A 39 2.91 1.44 -5.45
N GLN A 40 3.91 2.09 -6.06
CA GLN A 40 3.82 2.54 -7.44
C GLN A 40 3.79 1.35 -8.42
N ASP A 41 4.58 0.31 -8.18
CA ASP A 41 4.54 -0.94 -8.94
C ASP A 41 3.18 -1.64 -8.83
N MET A 42 2.63 -1.76 -7.62
CA MET A 42 1.28 -2.31 -7.42
C MET A 42 0.24 -1.53 -8.24
N ARG A 43 0.31 -0.19 -8.23
CA ARG A 43 -0.61 0.65 -9.00
C ARG A 43 -0.55 0.36 -10.50
N LEU A 44 0.64 0.13 -11.04
CA LEU A 44 0.84 -0.19 -12.45
C LEU A 44 0.25 -1.57 -12.79
N ASN A 45 0.49 -2.57 -11.95
CA ASN A 45 -0.03 -3.93 -12.12
C ASN A 45 -1.56 -4.03 -11.96
N LEU A 46 -2.17 -3.15 -11.17
CA LEU A 46 -3.64 -3.07 -11.02
C LEU A 46 -4.37 -2.52 -12.27
N GLY A 47 -3.65 -1.93 -13.23
CA GLY A 47 -4.24 -1.35 -14.43
C GLY A 47 -5.07 -0.09 -14.14
N ASN A 48 -6.08 0.24 -14.95
CA ASN A 48 -6.81 1.52 -14.87
C ASN A 48 -8.17 1.46 -14.18
N ASP A 49 -8.70 0.28 -13.87
CA ASP A 49 -9.99 0.14 -13.19
C ASP A 49 -9.90 0.69 -11.76
N LYS A 50 -10.54 1.85 -11.53
CA LYS A 50 -10.53 2.54 -10.23
C LYS A 50 -11.29 1.79 -9.14
N SER A 51 -12.33 1.04 -9.50
CA SER A 51 -13.10 0.24 -8.53
C SER A 51 -12.30 -0.98 -8.10
N TYR A 52 -11.61 -1.63 -9.03
CA TYR A 52 -10.66 -2.69 -8.69
C TYR A 52 -9.48 -2.15 -7.87
N GLN A 53 -8.86 -1.04 -8.28
CA GLN A 53 -7.80 -0.39 -7.51
C GLN A 53 -8.24 -0.08 -6.08
N ALA A 54 -9.40 0.56 -5.89
CA ALA A 54 -9.90 0.92 -4.57
C ALA A 54 -10.08 -0.32 -3.67
N ARG A 55 -10.62 -1.42 -4.20
CA ARG A 55 -10.74 -2.69 -3.47
C ARG A 55 -9.37 -3.22 -3.04
N GLN A 56 -8.41 -3.28 -3.95
CA GLN A 56 -7.08 -3.80 -3.65
C GLN A 56 -6.30 -2.90 -2.67
N TRP A 57 -6.47 -1.58 -2.73
CA TRP A 57 -5.91 -0.67 -1.73
C TRP A 57 -6.51 -0.86 -0.34
N CYS A 58 -7.82 -1.10 -0.24
CA CYS A 58 -8.45 -1.47 1.03
C CYS A 58 -7.91 -2.79 1.56
N THR A 59 -7.83 -3.83 0.73
CA THR A 59 -7.30 -5.14 1.13
C THR A 59 -5.84 -5.04 1.60
N LEU A 60 -5.00 -4.26 0.94
CA LEU A 60 -3.62 -4.04 1.37
C LEU A 60 -3.55 -3.33 2.73
N LEU A 61 -4.39 -2.30 2.94
CA LEU A 61 -4.47 -1.62 4.23
C LEU A 61 -4.86 -2.58 5.36
N ASP A 62 -5.86 -3.42 5.11
CA ASP A 62 -6.34 -4.39 6.10
C ASP A 62 -5.27 -5.44 6.43
N ALA A 63 -4.54 -5.93 5.42
CA ALA A 63 -3.42 -6.83 5.63
C ALA A 63 -2.29 -6.18 6.46
N LEU A 64 -1.98 -4.89 6.20
CA LEU A 64 -0.93 -4.17 6.93
C LEU A 64 -1.30 -3.83 8.38
N LYS A 65 -2.59 -3.77 8.74
CA LYS A 65 -3.02 -3.53 10.13
C LYS A 65 -2.47 -4.57 11.10
N ALA A 66 -2.35 -5.83 10.67
CA ALA A 66 -1.81 -6.91 11.51
C ALA A 66 -0.37 -6.64 11.99
N TYR A 67 0.38 -5.83 11.25
CA TYR A 67 1.78 -5.50 11.47
C TYR A 67 2.02 -4.11 12.08
N ASN A 68 0.94 -3.40 12.46
CA ASN A 68 1.01 -2.07 13.07
C ASN A 68 0.44 -2.06 14.50
N ARG A 69 0.83 -3.05 15.31
CA ARG A 69 0.41 -3.16 16.72
C ARG A 69 1.24 -2.22 17.58
N ASN A 70 0.70 -1.78 18.72
CA ASN A 70 1.37 -0.84 19.63
C ASN A 70 2.69 -1.38 20.24
N THR A 71 2.93 -2.69 20.13
CA THR A 71 4.11 -3.37 20.68
C THR A 71 5.23 -3.56 19.66
N VAL A 72 5.05 -3.15 18.41
CA VAL A 72 6.08 -3.30 17.37
C VAL A 72 7.19 -2.26 17.57
N ASP A 73 8.38 -2.58 17.06
CA ASP A 73 9.52 -1.67 17.11
C ASP A 73 9.20 -0.31 16.48
N ALA A 74 9.66 0.78 17.09
CA ALA A 74 9.34 2.13 16.65
C ALA A 74 9.86 2.43 15.22
N ARG A 75 10.97 1.83 14.80
CA ARG A 75 11.50 1.94 13.43
C ARG A 75 10.58 1.19 12.46
N TRP A 76 10.20 -0.04 12.81
CA TRP A 76 9.20 -0.79 12.04
C TRP A 76 7.91 0.00 11.85
N ALA A 77 7.35 0.53 12.95
CA ALA A 77 6.12 1.31 12.94
C ALA A 77 6.21 2.54 12.01
N LYS A 78 7.36 3.23 11.96
CA LYS A 78 7.55 4.38 11.05
C LYS A 78 7.36 4.01 9.58
N VAL A 79 7.86 2.85 9.17
CA VAL A 79 7.74 2.38 7.77
C VAL A 79 6.32 1.93 7.47
N ILE A 80 5.70 1.15 8.36
CA ILE A 80 4.31 0.69 8.18
C ILE A 80 3.32 1.86 8.19
N ASN A 81 3.52 2.85 9.07
CA ASN A 81 2.69 4.05 9.09
C ASN A 81 2.85 4.88 7.81
N HIS A 82 4.07 5.00 7.28
CA HIS A 82 4.30 5.65 5.99
C HIS A 82 3.57 4.90 4.86
N ALA A 83 3.68 3.57 4.80
CA ALA A 83 2.94 2.77 3.83
C ALA A 83 1.42 3.00 3.93
N ASN A 84 0.86 2.90 5.13
CA ASN A 84 -0.56 3.14 5.39
C ASN A 84 -1.02 4.52 4.94
N PHE A 85 -0.24 5.56 5.22
CA PHE A 85 -0.54 6.93 4.79
C PHE A 85 -0.61 7.03 3.26
N ARG A 86 0.37 6.45 2.56
CA ARG A 86 0.45 6.48 1.09
C ARG A 86 -0.69 5.71 0.44
N ILE A 87 -1.04 4.53 0.96
CA ILE A 87 -2.15 3.74 0.45
C ILE A 87 -3.48 4.46 0.67
N LYS A 88 -3.71 5.05 1.86
CA LYS A 88 -4.92 5.87 2.12
C LYS A 88 -5.05 7.04 1.13
N SER A 89 -3.94 7.73 0.84
CA SER A 89 -3.91 8.80 -0.16
C SER A 89 -4.37 8.30 -1.54
N ARG A 90 -3.85 7.14 -2.00
CA ARG A 90 -4.27 6.52 -3.27
C ARG A 90 -5.74 6.08 -3.27
N LEU A 91 -6.20 5.49 -2.17
CA LEU A 91 -7.59 5.08 -1.99
C LEU A 91 -8.52 6.29 -2.10
N HIS A 92 -8.21 7.39 -1.42
CA HIS A 92 -8.98 8.64 -1.51
C HIS A 92 -9.06 9.15 -2.94
N THR A 93 -7.96 9.16 -3.69
CA THR A 93 -7.96 9.54 -5.11
C THR A 93 -8.87 8.64 -5.96
N ALA A 94 -8.81 7.31 -5.76
CA ALA A 94 -9.64 6.36 -6.51
C ALA A 94 -11.14 6.52 -6.20
N ILE A 95 -11.49 6.70 -4.91
CA ILE A 95 -12.87 6.93 -4.48
C ILE A 95 -13.40 8.28 -4.99
N TYR A 96 -12.59 9.35 -4.90
CA TYR A 96 -12.99 10.68 -5.35
C TYR A 96 -13.25 10.70 -6.87
N TYR A 97 -12.42 10.01 -7.66
CA TYR A 97 -12.64 9.84 -9.09
C TYR A 97 -13.99 9.16 -9.38
N ARG A 98 -14.36 8.12 -8.61
CA ARG A 98 -15.66 7.46 -8.73
C ARG A 98 -16.82 8.41 -8.43
N LYS A 99 -16.74 9.19 -7.33
CA LYS A 99 -17.79 10.16 -6.96
C LYS A 99 -18.01 11.21 -8.05
N ARG A 100 -16.93 11.69 -8.68
CA ARG A 100 -17.02 12.67 -9.79
C ARG A 100 -17.71 12.10 -11.02
N LEU A 101 -17.44 10.84 -11.37
CA LEU A 101 -18.11 10.18 -12.51
C LEU A 101 -19.58 9.85 -12.25
N SER A 102 -19.96 9.54 -11.00
CA SER A 102 -21.35 9.28 -10.64
C SER A 102 -22.20 10.54 -10.42
N GLY A 103 -21.56 11.69 -10.17
CA GLY A 103 -22.22 12.98 -9.95
C GLY A 103 -22.36 13.86 -11.19
N SER A 104 -21.88 13.40 -12.36
CA SER A 104 -22.20 14.00 -13.66
C SER A 104 -23.43 13.30 -14.25
N ARG A 105 -24.61 13.66 -13.76
CA ARG A 105 -25.89 13.47 -14.44
C ARG A 105 -26.72 14.73 -14.25
#